data_AF-A0A7X8SWB1-F1
#
_entry.id   AF-A0A7X8SWB1-F1
#
_cell.length_a   1.000
_cell.length_b   1.000
_cell.length_c   1.000
_cell.angle_alpha   90.00
_cell.angle_beta   90.00
_cell.angle_gamma   90.00
#
_symmetry.space_group_name_H-M   'P 1'
#
loop_
_entity.id
_entity.type
_entity.pdbx_description
1 polymer ?
#
loop_
_entity_poly.entity_id
_entity_poly.type
_entity_poly.pdbx_seq_one_letter_code
_entity_poly.pdbx_strand_id
1 'polypeptide(L)'
;MNAAENKRIARAIAEFGSAQYDTPSGALLSLMTEFLHEEKLRDFSKAVVAFRDLIPANAPFVIDKVPQKVVRFLHRQRGIAPNEFERWAIDNPEWSYNLKLAVLEPDTFQLVVANIEESIRGDRPLF
;
A
#
# COMPACT_ATOMS: atom_id res chain seq x y z
N MET A 1 2.07 -5.32 -16.35
CA MET A 1 1.94 -6.41 -15.36
C MET A 1 2.22 -7.69 -16.13
N ASN A 2 3.10 -8.57 -15.63
CA ASN A 2 3.35 -9.84 -16.31
C ASN A 2 2.30 -10.88 -15.88
N ALA A 3 2.17 -11.98 -16.63
CA ALA A 3 1.13 -12.99 -16.38
C ALA A 3 1.26 -13.70 -15.02
N ALA A 4 2.44 -13.68 -14.39
CA ALA A 4 2.67 -14.30 -13.09
C ALA A 4 2.02 -13.50 -11.96
N GLU A 5 2.16 -12.17 -11.98
CA GLU A 5 1.54 -11.32 -10.95
C GLU A 5 0.02 -11.34 -11.02
N ASN A 6 -0.55 -11.38 -12.23
CA ASN A 6 -2.00 -11.54 -12.41
C ASN A 6 -2.50 -12.82 -11.74
N LYS A 7 -1.76 -13.93 -11.85
CA LYS A 7 -2.12 -15.21 -11.22
C LYS A 7 -2.03 -15.14 -9.70
N ARG A 8 -1.00 -14.48 -9.15
CA ARG A 8 -0.88 -14.27 -7.69
C ARG A 8 -2.04 -13.45 -7.15
N ILE A 9 -2.40 -12.36 -7.82
CA ILE A 9 -3.55 -11.51 -7.46
C ILE A 9 -4.85 -12.32 -7.53
N ALA A 10 -5.13 -12.98 -8.65
CA ALA A 10 -6.35 -13.77 -8.82
C ALA A 10 -6.48 -14.86 -7.75
N ARG A 11 -5.37 -15.55 -7.42
CA ARG A 11 -5.33 -16.54 -6.35
C ARG A 11 -5.66 -15.93 -4.99
N ALA A 12 -5.01 -14.82 -4.63
CA ALA A 12 -5.24 -14.17 -3.34
C ALA A 12 -6.69 -13.67 -3.19
N ILE A 13 -7.31 -13.21 -4.28
CA ILE A 13 -8.74 -12.82 -4.28
C ILE A 13 -9.65 -14.06 -4.17
N ALA A 14 -9.32 -15.16 -4.84
CA ALA A 14 -10.09 -16.41 -4.76
C ALA A 14 -10.07 -17.03 -3.35
N GLU A 15 -9.05 -16.72 -2.54
CA GLU A 15 -8.94 -17.14 -1.13
C GLU A 15 -9.70 -16.21 -0.17
N PHE A 16 -10.49 -15.26 -0.67
CA PHE A 16 -11.34 -14.41 0.18
C PHE A 16 -12.29 -15.24 1.05
N GLY A 17 -12.32 -14.94 2.35
CA GLY A 17 -13.15 -15.66 3.33
C GLY A 17 -12.61 -17.04 3.71
N SER A 18 -11.41 -17.41 3.25
CA SER A 18 -10.75 -18.66 3.63
C SER A 18 -10.54 -18.73 5.15
N ALA A 19 -10.83 -19.89 5.73
CA ALA A 19 -10.62 -20.18 7.15
C ALA A 19 -9.14 -20.18 7.58
N GLN A 20 -8.20 -20.09 6.63
CA GLN A 20 -6.77 -19.97 6.91
C GLN A 20 -6.36 -18.58 7.45
N TYR A 21 -7.26 -17.60 7.38
CA TYR A 21 -7.00 -16.22 7.79
C TYR A 21 -8.04 -15.72 8.79
N ASP A 22 -7.58 -14.98 9.80
CA ASP A 22 -8.46 -14.36 10.81
C ASP A 22 -9.32 -13.21 10.26
N THR A 23 -9.00 -12.73 9.05
CA THR A 23 -9.77 -11.69 8.36
C THR A 23 -10.10 -12.13 6.94
N PRO A 24 -11.31 -11.83 6.40
CA PRO A 24 -11.71 -12.30 5.08
C PRO A 24 -10.76 -11.92 3.94
N SER A 25 -10.11 -10.76 4.02
CA SER A 25 -9.13 -10.29 3.03
C SER A 25 -7.67 -10.68 3.35
N GLY A 26 -7.44 -11.65 4.25
CA GLY A 26 -6.10 -11.96 4.77
C GLY A 26 -5.08 -12.36 3.69
N ALA A 27 -5.47 -13.20 2.73
CA ALA A 27 -4.62 -13.57 1.60
C ALA A 27 -4.18 -12.35 0.78
N LEU A 28 -5.12 -11.45 0.45
CA LEU A 28 -4.82 -10.22 -0.27
C LEU A 28 -3.90 -9.30 0.53
N LEU A 29 -4.17 -9.10 1.82
CA LEU A 29 -3.33 -8.25 2.68
C LEU A 29 -1.92 -8.82 2.83
N SER A 30 -1.76 -10.14 2.76
CA SER A 30 -0.45 -10.81 2.76
C SER A 30 0.27 -10.55 1.44
N LEU A 31 -0.38 -10.78 0.30
CA LEU A 31 0.17 -10.50 -1.03
C LEU A 31 0.56 -9.02 -1.20
N MET A 32 -0.26 -8.09 -0.73
CA MET A 32 0.08 -6.67 -0.70
C MET A 32 1.39 -6.41 0.06
N THR A 33 1.64 -7.13 1.15
CA THR A 33 2.90 -6.98 1.91
C THR A 33 4.08 -7.54 1.12
N GLU A 34 3.90 -8.66 0.42
CA GLU A 34 4.91 -9.23 -0.49
C GLU A 34 5.25 -8.26 -1.62
N PHE A 35 4.25 -7.63 -2.25
CA PHE A 35 4.51 -6.62 -3.28
C PHE A 35 5.30 -5.43 -2.77
N LEU A 36 5.09 -5.01 -1.52
CA LEU A 36 5.94 -3.99 -0.92
C LEU A 36 7.38 -4.51 -0.70
N HIS A 37 7.56 -5.77 -0.29
CA HIS A 37 8.89 -6.40 -0.15
C HIS A 37 9.63 -6.55 -1.48
N GLU A 38 8.90 -6.76 -2.57
CA GLU A 38 9.44 -6.88 -3.92
C GLU A 38 9.58 -5.53 -4.63
N GLU A 39 9.33 -4.41 -3.94
CA GLU A 39 9.28 -3.05 -4.49
C GLU A 39 8.29 -2.86 -5.66
N LYS A 40 7.26 -3.71 -5.73
CA LYS A 40 6.22 -3.70 -6.76
C LYS A 40 5.01 -2.86 -6.37
N LEU A 41 5.22 -1.57 -6.07
CA LEU A 41 4.15 -0.63 -5.69
C LEU A 41 2.99 -0.57 -6.69
N ARG A 42 3.30 -0.68 -7.97
CA ARG A 42 2.28 -0.70 -9.02
C ARG A 42 1.38 -1.94 -8.95
N ASP A 43 1.94 -3.12 -8.66
CA ASP A 43 1.17 -4.36 -8.55
C ASP A 43 0.42 -4.45 -7.22
N PHE A 44 0.94 -3.82 -6.16
CA PHE A 44 0.20 -3.55 -4.93
C PHE A 44 -1.12 -2.83 -5.21
N SER A 45 -1.07 -1.71 -5.95
CA SER A 45 -2.29 -0.96 -6.28
C SER A 45 -3.23 -1.76 -7.18
N LYS A 46 -2.72 -2.48 -8.18
CA LYS A 46 -3.55 -3.34 -9.03
C LYS A 46 -4.28 -4.43 -8.25
N ALA A 47 -3.66 -4.99 -7.21
CA ALA A 47 -4.31 -5.96 -6.34
C ALA A 47 -5.53 -5.34 -5.63
N VAL A 48 -5.41 -4.09 -5.17
CA VAL A 48 -6.51 -3.34 -4.56
C VAL A 48 -7.61 -3.03 -5.58
N VAL A 49 -7.25 -2.58 -6.78
CA VAL A 49 -8.22 -2.30 -7.86
C VAL A 49 -8.99 -3.57 -8.25
N ALA A 50 -8.27 -4.67 -8.52
CA ALA A 50 -8.90 -5.94 -8.87
C ALA A 50 -9.83 -6.46 -7.77
N PHE A 51 -9.42 -6.33 -6.49
CA PHE A 51 -10.27 -6.71 -5.37
C PHE A 51 -11.50 -5.81 -5.24
N ARG A 52 -11.36 -4.49 -5.44
CA ARG A 52 -12.49 -3.55 -5.43
C ARG A 52 -13.52 -3.92 -6.49
N ASP A 53 -13.06 -4.25 -7.69
CA ASP A 53 -13.94 -4.53 -8.82
C ASP A 53 -14.68 -5.87 -8.64
N LEU A 54 -14.06 -6.85 -7.96
CA LEU A 54 -14.64 -8.18 -7.73
C LEU A 54 -15.44 -8.28 -6.42
N ILE A 55 -15.03 -7.57 -5.37
CA ILE A 55 -15.59 -7.65 -4.01
C ILE A 55 -15.78 -6.23 -3.44
N PRO A 56 -16.65 -5.40 -4.06
CA PRO A 56 -16.75 -3.98 -3.75
C PRO A 56 -17.16 -3.68 -2.31
N ALA A 57 -18.00 -4.51 -1.71
CA ALA A 57 -18.47 -4.33 -0.33
C ALA A 57 -17.34 -4.40 0.71
N ASN A 58 -16.25 -5.12 0.43
CA ASN A 58 -15.10 -5.25 1.33
C ASN A 58 -13.92 -4.36 0.94
N ALA A 59 -13.98 -3.68 -0.20
CA ALA A 59 -12.89 -2.82 -0.68
C ALA A 59 -12.50 -1.71 0.32
N PRO A 60 -13.45 -1.01 0.99
CA PRO A 60 -13.10 0.03 1.96
C PRO A 60 -12.18 -0.49 3.08
N PHE A 61 -12.43 -1.70 3.57
CA PHE A 61 -11.59 -2.33 4.60
C PHE A 61 -10.15 -2.52 4.14
N VAL A 62 -9.94 -2.97 2.90
CA VAL A 62 -8.59 -3.16 2.33
C VAL A 62 -7.89 -1.82 2.12
N ILE A 63 -8.61 -0.84 1.56
CA ILE A 63 -8.10 0.52 1.32
C ILE A 63 -7.67 1.18 2.65
N ASP A 64 -8.43 0.99 3.72
CA ASP A 64 -8.08 1.51 5.05
C ASP A 64 -6.78 0.94 5.63
N LYS A 65 -6.31 -0.23 5.15
CA LYS A 65 -5.02 -0.79 5.55
C LYS A 65 -3.83 -0.23 4.77
N VAL A 66 -4.07 0.47 3.66
CA VAL A 66 -3.01 0.96 2.76
C VAL A 66 -2.04 1.91 3.47
N PRO A 67 -2.50 2.97 4.19
CA PRO A 67 -1.57 3.90 4.83
C PRO A 67 -0.61 3.22 5.80
N GLN A 68 -1.12 2.34 6.68
CA GLN A 68 -0.27 1.62 7.64
C GLN A 68 0.77 0.73 6.95
N LYS A 69 0.41 0.09 5.83
CA LYS A 69 1.34 -0.75 5.06
C LYS A 69 2.43 0.09 4.40
N VAL A 70 2.08 1.25 3.82
CA VAL A 70 3.05 2.19 3.23
C VAL A 70 3.99 2.72 4.30
N VAL A 71 3.49 3.14 5.47
CA VAL A 71 4.34 3.60 6.59
C VAL A 71 5.34 2.52 7.02
N ARG A 72 4.87 1.27 7.16
CA ARG A 72 5.78 0.14 7.46
C ARG A 72 6.83 -0.07 6.39
N PHE A 73 6.48 0.09 5.11
CA PHE A 73 7.40 0.02 3.99
C PHE A 73 8.46 1.13 4.06
N LEU A 74 8.04 2.39 4.29
CA LEU A 74 8.94 3.53 4.44
C LEU A 74 9.94 3.32 5.58
N HIS A 75 9.49 2.82 6.73
CA HIS A 75 10.39 2.52 7.84
C HIS A 75 11.34 1.37 7.55
N ARG A 76 10.83 0.23 7.09
CA ARG A 76 11.62 -1.00 7.01
C ARG A 76 12.52 -1.07 5.79
N GLN A 77 12.08 -0.53 4.66
CA GLN A 77 12.78 -0.68 3.38
C GLN A 77 13.39 0.62 2.88
N ARG A 78 12.78 1.76 3.21
CA ARG A 78 13.36 3.06 2.88
C ARG A 78 14.21 3.64 4.01
N GLY A 79 14.15 3.06 5.21
CA GLY A 79 14.96 3.52 6.35
C GLY A 79 14.59 4.92 6.83
N ILE A 80 13.36 5.37 6.56
CA ILE A 80 12.81 6.60 7.15
C ILE A 80 12.59 6.35 8.64
N ALA A 81 13.14 7.19 9.50
CA ALA A 81 12.96 7.01 10.93
C ALA A 81 11.52 7.36 11.37
N PRO A 82 10.97 6.69 12.41
CA PRO A 82 9.62 6.98 12.93
C PRO A 82 9.38 8.46 13.23
N ASN A 83 10.35 9.12 13.88
CA ASN A 83 10.28 10.53 14.22
C ASN A 83 10.32 11.48 13.00
N GLU A 84 11.05 11.11 11.93
CA GLU A 84 11.07 11.86 10.67
C GLU A 84 9.70 11.81 9.99
N PHE A 85 9.12 10.61 9.92
CA PHE A 85 7.76 10.44 9.39
C PHE A 85 6.71 11.17 10.23
N GLU A 86 6.76 11.04 11.56
CA GLU A 86 5.79 11.68 12.46
C GLU A 86 5.80 13.21 12.33
N ARG A 87 6.98 13.83 12.25
CA ARG A 87 7.10 15.27 12.02
C ARG A 87 6.48 15.67 10.69
N TRP A 88 6.88 15.00 9.61
CA TRP A 88 6.33 15.26 8.29
C TRP A 88 4.81 15.06 8.24
N ALA A 89 4.29 14.03 8.92
CA ALA A 89 2.86 13.71 8.95
C ALA A 89 2.02 14.76 9.70
N ILE A 90 2.60 15.49 10.67
CA ILE A 90 1.95 16.63 11.34
C ILE A 90 1.75 17.77 10.34
N ASP A 91 2.76 18.04 9.51
CA ASP A 91 2.73 19.12 8.52
C ASP A 91 1.92 18.74 7.25
N ASN A 92 1.57 17.46 7.09
CA ASN A 92 0.85 16.92 5.93
C ASN A 92 -0.39 16.10 6.34
N PRO A 93 -1.36 16.63 7.12
CA PRO A 93 -2.40 15.83 7.78
C PRO A 93 -3.29 15.02 6.81
N GLU A 94 -3.40 15.43 5.55
CA GLU A 94 -4.17 14.74 4.50
C GLU A 94 -3.42 13.55 3.85
N TRP A 95 -2.16 13.28 4.21
CA TRP A 95 -1.33 12.24 3.59
C TRP A 95 -2.03 10.88 3.51
N SER A 96 -2.71 10.48 4.59
CA SER A 96 -3.35 9.17 4.69
C SER A 96 -4.58 9.07 3.78
N TYR A 97 -5.34 10.15 3.66
CA TYR A 97 -6.49 10.25 2.76
C TYR A 97 -6.02 10.24 1.30
N ASN A 98 -4.98 11.01 0.98
CA ASN A 98 -4.40 11.07 -0.35
C ASN A 98 -3.87 9.71 -0.82
N LEU A 99 -3.22 8.94 0.08
CA LEU A 99 -2.81 7.56 -0.23
C LEU A 99 -3.97 6.63 -0.52
N LYS A 100 -5.08 6.74 0.24
CA LYS A 100 -6.28 5.92 0.02
C LYS A 100 -6.95 6.22 -1.31
N LEU A 101 -6.90 7.46 -1.79
CA LEU A 101 -7.37 7.80 -3.13
C LEU A 101 -6.40 7.30 -4.20
N ALA A 102 -5.11 7.58 -4.01
CA ALA A 102 -4.07 7.24 -4.99
C ALA A 102 -3.97 5.74 -5.25
N VAL A 103 -4.21 4.88 -4.25
CA VAL A 103 -4.11 3.42 -4.41
C VAL A 103 -5.06 2.83 -5.44
N LEU A 104 -6.11 3.57 -5.85
CA LEU A 104 -7.03 3.15 -6.90
C LEU A 104 -6.50 3.42 -8.31
N GLU A 105 -5.39 4.15 -8.43
CA GLU A 105 -4.76 4.56 -9.68
C GLU A 105 -3.29 4.09 -9.66
N PRO A 106 -2.95 2.94 -10.27
CA PRO A 106 -1.64 2.30 -10.07
C PRO A 106 -0.41 3.15 -10.34
N ASP A 107 -0.48 3.99 -11.38
CA ASP A 107 0.65 4.85 -11.76
C ASP A 107 0.74 6.06 -10.80
N THR A 108 -0.41 6.62 -10.40
CA THR A 108 -0.49 7.70 -9.40
C THR A 108 -0.03 7.23 -8.02
N PHE A 109 -0.41 6.02 -7.59
CA PHE A 109 -0.03 5.47 -6.30
C PHE A 109 1.49 5.41 -6.12
N GLN A 110 2.19 4.90 -7.14
CA GLN A 110 3.64 4.80 -7.12
C GLN A 110 4.28 6.19 -6.99
N LEU A 111 3.79 7.18 -7.74
CA LEU A 111 4.27 8.56 -7.68
C LEU A 111 4.02 9.20 -6.31
N VAL A 112 2.82 9.00 -5.73
CA VAL A 112 2.50 9.55 -4.40
C VAL A 112 3.41 8.96 -3.33
N VAL A 113 3.67 7.64 -3.35
CA VAL A 113 4.58 7.02 -2.39
C VAL A 113 6.01 7.56 -2.55
N ALA A 114 6.48 7.74 -3.78
CA ALA A 114 7.79 8.33 -4.04
C ALA A 114 7.88 9.79 -3.55
N ASN A 115 6.85 10.60 -3.82
CA ASN A 115 6.80 12.01 -3.38
C ASN A 115 6.78 12.13 -1.85
N ILE A 116 6.08 11.22 -1.15
CA ILE A 116 6.12 11.17 0.31
C ILE A 116 7.53 10.88 0.80
N GLU A 117 8.19 9.86 0.23
CA GLU A 117 9.57 9.53 0.58
C GLU A 117 10.52 10.71 0.34
N GLU A 118 10.45 11.34 -0.83
CA GLU A 118 11.28 12.48 -1.20
C GLU A 118 11.02 13.69 -0.30
N SER A 119 9.76 14.00 0.02
CA SER A 119 9.40 15.11 0.91
C SER A 119 9.97 14.92 2.31
N ILE A 120 9.86 13.71 2.88
CA ILE A 120 10.41 13.42 4.21
C ILE A 120 11.93 13.57 4.21
N ARG A 121 12.61 13.13 3.15
CA ARG A 121 14.07 13.26 3.03
C ARG A 121 14.53 14.69 2.75
N GLY A 122 13.74 15.46 2.01
CA GLY A 122 13.99 16.87 1.72
C GLY A 122 13.85 17.77 2.95
N ASP A 123 12.99 17.38 3.91
CA ASP A 123 12.84 18.05 5.21
C ASP A 123 14.01 17.80 6.18
N ARG A 124 15.01 17.00 5.77
CA ARG A 124 16.21 16.78 6.55
C ARG A 124 17.09 18.04 6.48
N PRO A 125 17.39 18.71 7.61
CA PRO A 125 18.41 19.75 7.60
C PRO A 125 19.74 19.12 7.16
N LEU A 126 20.35 19.71 6.13
CA LEU A 126 21.72 19.40 5.74
C LEU A 126 22.61 19.85 6.90
N PHE A 127 23.04 18.89 7.73
CA PHE A 127 24.13 19.11 8.67
C PHE A 127 25.47 19.01 7.93
#